data_AF-A0A257VFR6-F1
#
_entry.id   AF-A0A257VFR6-F1
#
_cell.length_a   1.000
_cell.length_b   1.000
_cell.length_c   1.000
_cell.angle_alpha   90.00
_cell.angle_beta   90.00
_cell.angle_gamma   90.00
#
_symmetry.space_group_name_H-M   'P 1'
#
loop_
_entity.id
_entity.type
_entity.pdbx_description
1 polymer ?
#
loop_
_entity_poly.entity_id
_entity_poly.type
_entity_poly.pdbx_seq_one_letter_code
_entity_poly.pdbx_strand_id
1 'polypeptide(L)'
;MAALVEVHDGEELARAVDSGAEILGVNNRDLHTFRVSLDTSLRLAEAIPAGALRVSESGIHSADDIRLLRGAGYQAFLVGEHLMLAPDPAAALRELRT
;
A
#
# COMPACT_ATOMS: atom_id res chain seq x y z
N MET A 1 -1.98 -20.66 -4.73
CA MET A 1 -1.25 -19.68 -3.91
C MET A 1 -1.27 -18.37 -4.69
N ALA A 2 -1.45 -17.24 -4.03
CA ALA A 2 -1.40 -15.92 -4.68
C ALA A 2 -0.09 -15.21 -4.25
N ALA A 3 0.46 -14.37 -5.13
CA ALA A 3 1.65 -13.58 -4.86
C ALA A 3 1.28 -12.10 -4.80
N LEU A 4 1.61 -11.44 -3.68
CA LEU A 4 1.65 -9.99 -3.57
C LEU A 4 3.04 -9.56 -4.07
N VAL A 5 3.10 -8.88 -5.20
CA VAL A 5 4.37 -8.41 -5.79
C VAL A 5 4.60 -6.97 -5.34
N GLU A 6 5.57 -6.80 -4.46
CA GLU A 6 5.93 -5.51 -3.85
C GLU A 6 6.82 -4.67 -4.78
N VAL A 7 6.56 -3.36 -4.86
CA VAL A 7 7.30 -2.39 -5.65
C VAL A 7 7.46 -1.06 -4.90
N HIS A 8 8.53 -0.33 -5.19
CA HIS A 8 8.90 0.93 -4.55
C HIS A 8 8.94 2.12 -5.52
N ASP A 9 9.06 1.85 -6.82
CA ASP A 9 9.15 2.87 -7.85
C ASP A 9 8.53 2.42 -9.18
N GLY A 10 8.63 3.28 -10.20
CA GLY A 10 8.06 3.03 -11.52
C GLY A 10 8.77 1.94 -12.33
N GLU A 11 10.07 1.74 -12.11
CA GLU A 11 10.85 0.71 -12.81
C GLU A 11 10.50 -0.68 -12.27
N GLU A 12 10.39 -0.81 -10.95
CA GLU A 12 9.90 -2.02 -10.30
C GLU A 12 8.45 -2.32 -10.67
N LEU A 13 7.59 -1.29 -10.73
CA LEU A 13 6.21 -1.44 -11.18
C LEU A 13 6.13 -1.96 -12.62
N ALA A 14 6.89 -1.38 -13.54
CA ALA A 14 6.91 -1.84 -14.93
C ALA A 14 7.30 -3.33 -15.03
N ARG A 15 8.35 -3.74 -14.31
CA ARG A 15 8.77 -5.15 -14.25
C ARG A 15 7.71 -6.06 -13.63
N ALA A 16 7.02 -5.59 -12.58
CA ALA A 16 5.96 -6.35 -11.93
C ALA A 16 4.76 -6.55 -12.86
N VAL A 17 4.37 -5.50 -13.61
CA VAL A 17 3.32 -5.58 -14.63
C VAL A 17 3.71 -6.53 -15.76
N ASP A 18 4.94 -6.43 -16.28
CA ASP A 18 5.46 -7.32 -17.33
C ASP A 18 5.52 -8.79 -16.89
N SER A 19 5.67 -9.04 -15.58
CA SER A 19 5.63 -10.38 -15.01
C SER A 19 4.24 -11.01 -14.97
N GLY A 20 3.19 -10.23 -15.26
CA GLY A 20 1.79 -10.68 -15.16
C GLY A 20 1.25 -10.67 -13.73
N ALA A 21 1.83 -9.86 -12.82
CA ALA A 21 1.37 -9.79 -11.44
C ALA A 21 -0.08 -9.29 -11.34
N GLU A 22 -0.93 -10.08 -10.67
CA GLU A 22 -2.35 -9.74 -10.46
C GLU A 22 -2.59 -8.97 -9.16
N ILE A 23 -1.66 -9.04 -8.20
CA ILE A 23 -1.71 -8.31 -6.94
C ILE A 23 -0.42 -7.51 -6.79
N LEU A 24 -0.54 -6.19 -6.80
CA LEU A 24 0.58 -5.25 -6.74
C LEU A 24 0.55 -4.50 -5.42
N GLY A 25 1.63 -4.63 -4.66
CA GLY A 25 1.87 -3.93 -3.40
C GLY A 25 2.79 -2.75 -3.62
N VAL A 26 2.34 -1.53 -3.29
CA VAL A 26 3.22 -0.37 -3.29
C VAL A 26 3.66 -0.10 -1.86
N ASN A 27 4.96 -0.27 -1.61
CA ASN A 27 5.55 -0.03 -0.30
C ASN A 27 6.02 1.42 -0.19
N ASN A 28 5.39 2.17 0.71
CA ASN A 28 5.69 3.58 0.95
C ASN A 28 6.99 3.80 1.75
N ARG A 29 7.64 2.74 2.23
CA ARG A 29 8.93 2.79 2.93
C ARG A 29 10.07 2.64 1.95
N ASP A 30 10.91 3.66 1.85
CA ASP A 30 12.20 3.56 1.18
C ASP A 30 13.16 2.72 2.04
N LEU A 31 13.67 1.61 1.52
CA LEU A 31 14.53 0.68 2.26
C LEU A 31 15.98 1.18 2.43
N HIS A 32 16.39 2.20 1.68
CA HIS A 32 17.71 2.82 1.78
C HIS A 32 17.75 3.96 2.80
N THR A 33 16.67 4.76 2.86
CA THR A 33 16.59 5.94 3.73
C THR A 33 15.68 5.76 4.94
N PHE A 34 14.87 4.69 4.96
CA PHE A 34 13.80 4.43 5.93
C PHE A 34 12.71 5.50 5.98
N ARG A 35 12.70 6.44 5.03
CA ARG A 35 11.64 7.44 4.93
C ARG A 35 10.36 6.77 4.46
N VAL A 36 9.26 7.12 5.11
CA VAL A 36 7.93 6.63 4.75
C VAL A 36 7.11 7.80 4.21
N SER A 37 6.56 7.67 3.00
CA SER A 37 5.64 8.66 2.42
C SER A 37 4.59 8.01 1.53
N LEU A 38 3.32 8.33 1.76
CA LEU A 38 2.20 7.89 0.92
C LEU A 38 2.29 8.43 -0.52
N ASP A 39 3.13 9.44 -0.77
CA ASP A 39 3.37 10.00 -2.11
C ASP A 39 3.82 8.94 -3.12
N THR A 40 4.53 7.90 -2.67
CA THR A 40 4.93 6.77 -3.54
C THR A 40 3.69 6.06 -4.08
N SER A 41 2.76 5.69 -3.21
CA SER A 41 1.47 5.11 -3.61
C SER A 41 0.68 6.05 -4.52
N LEU A 42 0.56 7.33 -4.16
CA LEU A 42 -0.19 8.30 -4.95
C LEU A 42 0.37 8.47 -6.36
N ARG A 43 1.70 8.54 -6.49
CA ARG A 43 2.38 8.69 -7.78
C ARG A 43 2.27 7.46 -8.66
N LEU A 44 2.35 6.26 -8.09
CA LEU A 44 2.34 5.01 -8.84
C LEU A 44 0.93 4.54 -9.21
N ALA A 45 -0.10 5.01 -8.51
CA ALA A 45 -1.48 4.58 -8.67
C ALA A 45 -2.00 4.60 -10.12
N GLU A 46 -1.67 5.64 -10.89
CA GLU A 46 -2.13 5.81 -12.28
C GLU A 46 -1.47 4.84 -13.25
N ALA A 47 -0.26 4.37 -12.93
CA ALA A 47 0.49 3.44 -13.77
C ALA A 47 0.10 1.97 -13.54
N ILE A 48 -0.63 1.67 -12.46
CA ILE A 48 -1.07 0.31 -12.16
C ILE A 48 -2.25 -0.09 -13.06
N PRO A 49 -2.19 -1.21 -13.79
CA PRO A 49 -3.30 -1.69 -14.61
C PRO A 49 -4.60 -1.83 -13.81
N ALA A 50 -5.73 -1.45 -14.42
CA ALA A 50 -7.04 -1.51 -13.76
C ALA A 50 -7.49 -2.92 -13.37
N GLY A 51 -6.91 -3.96 -14.01
CA GLY A 51 -7.19 -5.37 -13.70
C GLY A 51 -6.40 -5.92 -12.50
N ALA A 52 -5.40 -5.21 -12.00
CA ALA A 52 -4.60 -5.65 -10.85
C ALA A 52 -5.22 -5.16 -9.53
N LEU A 53 -5.18 -6.01 -8.50
CA LEU A 53 -5.50 -5.60 -7.13
C LEU A 53 -4.38 -4.72 -6.59
N ARG A 54 -4.72 -3.50 -6.20
CA ARG A 54 -3.79 -2.50 -5.67
C ARG A 54 -3.77 -2.55 -4.15
N VAL A 55 -2.61 -2.84 -3.58
CA VAL A 55 -2.36 -2.87 -2.13
C VAL A 55 -1.38 -1.74 -1.79
N SER A 56 -1.71 -0.91 -0.79
CA SER A 56 -0.77 0.09 -0.25
C SER A 56 -0.21 -0.40 1.08
N GLU A 57 1.09 -0.23 1.27
CA GLU A 57 1.83 -0.77 2.41
C GLU A 57 2.68 0.33 3.06
N SER A 58 2.88 0.22 4.38
CA SER A 58 3.62 1.19 5.20
C SER A 58 3.02 2.61 5.24
N GLY A 59 3.18 3.32 6.36
CA GLY A 59 2.80 4.73 6.49
C GLY A 59 1.31 5.01 6.67
N ILE A 60 0.50 3.97 6.89
CA ILE A 60 -0.94 4.08 7.14
C ILE A 60 -1.18 4.11 8.65
N HIS A 61 -1.65 5.25 9.15
CA HIS A 61 -1.83 5.48 10.58
C HIS A 61 -3.23 5.96 10.95
N SER A 62 -4.05 6.31 9.96
CA SER A 62 -5.37 6.88 10.17
C SER A 62 -6.40 6.44 9.11
N ALA A 63 -7.67 6.65 9.45
CA ALA A 63 -8.78 6.55 8.52
C ALA A 63 -8.63 7.49 7.30
N ASP A 64 -8.03 8.67 7.49
CA ASP A 64 -7.86 9.65 6.42
C ASP A 64 -6.81 9.20 5.40
N ASP A 65 -5.75 8.53 5.85
CA ASP A 65 -4.77 7.88 4.96
C ASP A 65 -5.45 6.85 4.06
N ILE A 66 -6.34 6.03 4.64
CA ILE A 66 -7.12 5.03 3.89
C ILE A 66 -8.06 5.70 2.89
N ARG A 67 -8.75 6.78 3.28
CA ARG A 67 -9.63 7.52 2.35
C ARG A 67 -8.85 8.13 1.19
N LEU A 68 -7.69 8.71 1.48
CA LEU A 68 -6.79 9.29 0.48
C LEU A 68 -6.34 8.23 -0.53
N LEU A 69 -5.83 7.09 -0.05
CA LEU A 69 -5.37 5.99 -0.89
C LEU A 69 -6.51 5.31 -1.66
N ARG A 70 -7.69 5.16 -1.06
CA ARG A 70 -8.91 4.73 -1.77
C ARG A 70 -9.27 5.69 -2.91
N GLY A 71 -9.12 7.00 -2.70
CA GLY A 71 -9.29 8.01 -3.73
C GLY A 71 -8.32 7.86 -4.90
N ALA A 72 -7.10 7.37 -4.64
CA ALA A 72 -6.13 6.98 -5.67
C ALA A 72 -6.39 5.58 -6.27
N GLY A 73 -7.46 4.90 -5.85
CA GLY A 73 -7.87 3.62 -6.40
C GLY A 73 -7.18 2.42 -5.75
N TYR A 74 -6.66 2.52 -4.52
CA TYR A 74 -6.24 1.34 -3.75
C TYR A 74 -7.45 0.61 -3.15
N GLN A 75 -7.45 -0.73 -3.21
CA GLN A 75 -8.54 -1.57 -2.67
C GLN A 75 -8.18 -2.22 -1.33
N ALA A 76 -6.89 -2.45 -1.09
CA ALA A 76 -6.40 -3.17 0.08
C ALA A 76 -5.21 -2.45 0.73
N PHE A 77 -4.99 -2.74 2.01
CA PHE A 77 -4.04 -2.05 2.86
C PHE A 77 -3.33 -3.06 3.75
N LEU A 78 -2.00 -3.03 3.78
CA LEU A 78 -1.20 -3.83 4.69
C LEU A 78 -0.72 -2.93 5.84
N VAL A 79 -1.33 -3.12 7.02
CA VAL A 79 -1.06 -2.32 8.22
C VAL A 79 -0.54 -3.23 9.33
N GLY A 80 0.76 -3.11 9.62
CA GLY A 80 1.42 -3.91 10.66
C GLY A 80 1.75 -3.08 11.90
N GLU A 81 2.78 -2.24 11.80
CA GLU A 81 3.38 -1.48 12.91
C GLU A 81 2.34 -0.73 13.76
N HIS A 82 1.43 0.03 13.14
CA HIS A 82 0.39 0.77 13.86
C HIS A 82 -0.51 -0.16 14.71
N LEU A 83 -0.88 -1.32 14.18
CA LEU A 83 -1.70 -2.30 14.92
C LEU A 83 -0.90 -3.03 16.00
N MET A 84 0.37 -3.35 15.73
CA MET A 84 1.23 -4.08 16.68
C MET A 84 1.65 -3.23 17.89
N LEU A 85 1.77 -1.90 17.71
CA LEU A 85 2.09 -0.97 18.79
C LEU A 85 0.84 -0.53 19.58
N ALA A 86 -0.36 -0.82 19.09
CA ALA A 86 -1.60 -0.42 19.74
C ALA A 86 -1.84 -1.25 21.02
N PRO A 87 -2.24 -0.61 22.15
CA PRO A 87 -2.65 -1.34 23.35
C PRO A 87 -3.85 -2.29 23.11
N ASP A 88 -4.74 -1.92 22.19
CA ASP A 88 -5.85 -2.76 21.71
C ASP A 88 -5.86 -2.73 20.17
N PRO A 89 -5.25 -3.73 19.51
CA PRO A 89 -5.20 -3.82 18.05
C PRO A 89 -6.60 -3.89 17.40
N ALA A 90 -7.60 -4.45 18.10
CA ALA A 90 -8.95 -4.54 17.57
C ALA A 90 -9.68 -3.19 17.63
N ALA A 91 -9.38 -2.35 18.62
CA ALA A 91 -9.82 -0.95 18.63
C ALA A 91 -9.14 -0.14 17.52
N ALA A 92 -7.82 -0.22 17.40
CA ALA A 92 -7.08 0.49 16.34
C ALA A 92 -7.55 0.11 14.92
N LEU A 93 -7.79 -1.18 14.66
CA LEU A 93 -8.35 -1.63 13.38
C LEU A 93 -9.74 -1.04 13.10
N ARG A 94 -10.58 -0.87 14.14
CA ARG A 94 -11.91 -0.25 13.98
C ARG A 94 -11.80 1.23 13.63
N GLU A 95 -10.81 1.93 14.14
CA GLU A 95 -10.55 3.34 13.82
C GLU A 95 -10.11 3.54 12.37
N LEU A 96 -9.36 2.58 11.82
CA LEU A 96 -8.96 2.58 10.40
C LEU A 96 -10.11 2.25 9.45
N ARG A 97 -11.14 1.55 9.91
CA ARG A 97 -12.22 1.05 9.05
C ARG A 97 -13.20 2.17 8.70
N THR A 98 -13.01 2.76 7.52
CA THR A 98 -13.91 3.77 6.92
C THR A 98 -14.96 3.15 6.02
#